data_AF-A0A6A3WU25-F1
#
_entry.id   AF-A0A6A3WU25-F1
#
_cell.length_a   1.000
_cell.length_b   1.000
_cell.length_c   1.000
_cell.angle_alpha   90.00
_cell.angle_beta   90.00
_cell.angle_gamma   90.00
#
_symmetry.space_group_name_H-M   'P 1'
#
loop_
_entity.id
_entity.type
_entity.pdbx_description
1 polymer ?
#
loop_
_entity_poly.entity_id
_entity_poly.type
_entity_poly.pdbx_seq_one_letter_code
_entity_poly.pdbx_strand_id
1 'polypeptide(L)'
;MKRFSNSLLESLEAYCLDFGGRVAAASVKNFLLSHPDDMDKTLMLFGRTQDRQVYSMDYAHPFTPVQAFAIALSSMDSHLVTFD
;
A
#
# COMPACT_ATOMS: atom_id res chain seq x y z
N MET A 1 8.11 15.35 13.11
CA MET A 1 7.53 14.18 12.40
C MET A 1 6.19 14.64 11.84
N LYS A 2 6.08 14.87 10.52
CA LYS A 2 4.81 15.30 9.90
C LYS A 2 3.86 14.10 9.93
N ARG A 3 2.65 14.28 10.47
CA ARG A 3 1.57 13.29 10.36
C ARG A 3 1.20 13.25 8.88
N PHE A 4 1.45 12.13 8.21
CA PHE A 4 0.99 11.94 6.86
C PHE A 4 -0.51 11.62 6.94
N SER A 5 -1.31 12.35 6.19
CA SER A 5 -2.70 12.01 5.92
C SER A 5 -2.72 11.40 4.52
N ASN A 6 -3.64 10.47 4.25
CA ASN A 6 -3.88 10.00 2.88
C ASN A 6 -4.40 11.19 2.06
N SER A 7 -3.50 11.92 1.41
CA SER A 7 -3.82 13.17 0.72
C SER A 7 -2.87 13.41 -0.44
N LEU A 8 -3.39 14.05 -1.49
CA LEU A 8 -2.58 14.54 -2.59
C LEU A 8 -1.60 15.61 -2.07
N LEU A 9 -0.32 15.41 -2.34
CA LEU A 9 0.71 16.39 -2.08
C LEU A 9 0.97 17.16 -3.38
N GLU A 10 0.30 18.30 -3.54
CA GLU A 10 0.34 19.09 -4.79
C GLU A 10 1.77 19.43 -5.23
N SER A 11 2.67 19.73 -4.30
CA SER A 11 4.06 20.07 -4.62
C SER A 11 4.89 18.92 -5.20
N LEU A 12 4.43 17.68 -5.05
CA LEU A 12 5.07 16.47 -5.58
C LEU A 12 4.22 15.77 -6.63
N GLU A 13 3.00 16.28 -6.90
CA GLU A 13 1.97 15.61 -7.71
C GLU A 13 1.76 14.13 -7.33
N ALA A 14 1.91 13.81 -6.04
CA ALA A 14 1.93 12.43 -5.55
C ALA A 14 0.97 12.24 -4.38
N TYR A 15 0.33 11.08 -4.32
CA TYR A 15 -0.43 10.67 -3.14
C TYR A 15 0.54 10.25 -2.04
N CYS A 16 0.45 10.91 -0.89
CA CYS A 16 1.16 10.45 0.29
C CYS A 16 0.25 9.48 1.05
N LEU A 17 0.73 8.26 1.26
CA LEU A 17 0.00 7.21 1.96
C LEU A 17 0.49 7.13 3.41
N ASP A 18 -0.45 7.12 4.36
CA ASP A 18 -0.16 6.86 5.77
C ASP A 18 -0.25 5.36 6.06
N PHE A 19 0.91 4.75 6.26
CA PHE A 19 1.03 3.35 6.61
C PHE A 19 1.10 3.11 8.12
N GLY A 20 0.83 4.13 8.95
CA GLY A 20 0.85 4.02 10.41
C GLY A 20 2.20 3.57 10.98
N GLY A 21 3.30 3.88 10.27
CA GLY A 21 4.66 3.45 10.63
C GLY A 21 5.04 2.01 10.26
N ARG A 22 4.16 1.25 9.60
CA ARG A 22 4.41 -0.16 9.24
C ARG A 22 5.15 -0.33 7.92
N VAL A 23 5.04 0.65 7.02
CA VAL A 23 5.84 0.74 5.80
C VAL A 23 6.86 1.84 6.01
N ALA A 24 8.12 1.48 5.87
CA ALA A 24 9.23 2.31 6.31
C ALA A 24 10.28 2.57 5.23
N ALA A 25 10.16 1.92 4.06
CA ALA A 25 10.99 2.18 2.90
C ALA A 25 10.13 2.52 1.69
N ALA A 26 10.51 3.56 0.93
CA ALA A 26 9.85 3.92 -0.32
C ALA A 26 9.97 2.79 -1.35
N SER A 27 8.87 2.43 -1.99
CA SER A 27 8.81 1.40 -3.02
C SER A 27 7.56 1.58 -3.88
N VAL A 28 7.67 1.26 -5.18
CA VAL A 28 6.50 1.10 -6.07
C VAL A 28 5.57 -0.03 -5.64
N LYS A 29 6.02 -0.89 -4.72
CA LYS A 29 5.23 -1.98 -4.14
C LYS A 29 4.44 -1.54 -2.91
N ASN A 30 4.54 -0.28 -2.48
CA ASN A 30 3.77 0.22 -1.35
C ASN A 30 2.39 0.67 -1.85
N PHE A 31 1.33 0.04 -1.36
CA PHE A 31 -0.04 0.40 -1.71
C PHE A 31 -0.99 0.27 -0.52
N LEU A 32 -2.08 1.01 -0.61
CA LEU A 32 -3.21 0.95 0.31
C LEU A 32 -4.48 0.72 -0.52
N LEU A 33 -5.32 -0.21 -0.08
CA LEU A 33 -6.65 -0.43 -0.64
C LEU A 33 -7.69 0.12 0.32
N SER A 34 -8.50 1.08 -0.15
CA SER A 34 -9.65 1.62 0.58
C SER A 34 -10.96 1.02 0.10
N HIS A 35 -12.00 1.12 0.93
CA HIS A 35 -13.35 0.78 0.51
C HIS A 35 -13.82 1.78 -0.57
N PRO A 36 -14.51 1.33 -1.64
CA PRO A 36 -14.92 2.22 -2.74
C PRO A 36 -15.85 3.35 -2.30
N ASP A 37 -16.75 3.05 -1.35
CA ASP A 37 -17.71 4.02 -0.81
C ASP A 37 -17.19 4.78 0.42
N ASP A 38 -16.03 4.40 0.97
CA ASP A 38 -15.46 4.97 2.19
C ASP A 38 -13.93 4.96 2.11
N MET A 39 -13.37 6.07 1.63
CA MET A 39 -11.93 6.19 1.38
C MET A 39 -11.08 6.17 2.66
N ASP A 40 -11.68 6.50 3.81
CA ASP A 40 -11.02 6.46 5.13
C ASP A 40 -10.94 5.03 5.67
N LYS A 41 -11.86 4.16 5.25
CA LYS A 41 -11.82 2.73 5.57
C LYS A 41 -10.77 2.00 4.75
N THR A 42 -9.63 1.78 5.39
CA THR A 42 -8.56 0.96 4.81
C THR A 42 -8.87 -0.53 4.94
N LEU A 43 -8.87 -1.24 3.81
CA LEU A 43 -9.09 -2.68 3.72
C LEU A 43 -7.78 -3.48 3.68
N MET A 44 -6.71 -2.90 3.14
CA MET A 44 -5.40 -3.55 3.09
C MET A 44 -4.29 -2.50 3.05
N LEU A 45 -3.22 -2.74 3.80
CA LEU A 45 -1.96 -2.01 3.68
C LEU A 45 -0.86 -3.00 3.37
N PHE A 46 -0.11 -2.73 2.32
CA PHE A 46 1.04 -3.54 1.95
C PHE A 46 2.21 -2.65 1.59
N GLY A 47 3.41 -3.02 2.06
CA GLY A 47 4.60 -2.31 1.65
C GLY A 47 5.86 -2.81 2.32
N ARG A 48 6.98 -2.22 1.92
CA ARG A 48 8.30 -2.65 2.37
C ARG A 48 8.62 -2.08 3.75
N THR A 49 9.13 -2.93 4.63
CA THR A 49 9.70 -2.52 5.92
C THR A 49 11.10 -1.93 5.73
N GLN A 50 11.78 -1.57 6.83
CA GLN A 50 13.16 -1.07 6.77
C GLN A 50 14.12 -2.15 6.24
N ASP A 51 13.85 -3.41 6.57
CA ASP A 51 14.68 -4.53 6.16
C ASP A 51 14.45 -4.88 4.68
N ARG A 52 15.55 -5.17 3.98
CA ARG A 52 15.51 -5.50 2.56
C ARG A 52 14.79 -6.83 2.36
N GLN A 53 13.83 -6.86 1.43
CA GLN A 53 12.97 -8.02 1.11
C GLN A 53 11.97 -8.43 2.21
N VAL A 54 11.77 -7.61 3.24
CA VAL A 54 10.73 -7.86 4.25
C VAL A 54 9.57 -6.89 4.03
N TYR A 55 8.37 -7.45 3.97
CA TYR A 55 7.13 -6.70 3.70
C TYR A 55 6.15 -6.85 4.85
N SER A 56 5.45 -5.78 5.17
CA SER A 56 4.31 -5.79 6.10
C SER A 56 3.02 -5.87 5.28
N MET A 57 2.04 -6.62 5.81
CA MET A 57 0.73 -6.79 5.22
C MET A 57 -0.33 -6.80 6.31
N ASP A 58 -1.10 -5.73 6.38
CA ASP A 58 -2.31 -5.67 7.19
C ASP A 58 -3.52 -5.82 6.28
N TYR A 59 -4.54 -6.56 6.70
CA TYR A 59 -5.80 -6.67 5.99
C TYR A 59 -6.97 -6.66 6.96
N ALA A 60 -8.11 -6.21 6.49
CA ALA A 60 -9.36 -6.18 7.23
C ALA A 60 -10.44 -6.96 6.48
N HIS A 61 -11.54 -7.25 7.19
CA HIS A 61 -12.76 -7.76 6.57
C HIS A 61 -13.16 -6.83 5.40
N PRO A 62 -13.47 -7.38 4.20
CA PRO A 62 -13.91 -8.75 3.93
C PRO A 62 -12.83 -9.74 3.50
N PHE A 63 -11.56 -9.36 3.47
CA PHE A 63 -10.52 -10.25 2.96
C PHE A 63 -10.22 -11.40 3.91
N THR A 64 -10.07 -12.59 3.34
CA THR A 64 -9.39 -13.71 4.00
C THR A 64 -7.87 -13.54 3.87
N PRO A 65 -7.07 -14.13 4.77
CA PRO A 65 -5.62 -14.07 4.65
C PRO A 65 -5.09 -14.58 3.31
N VAL A 66 -5.73 -15.60 2.71
CA VAL A 66 -5.32 -16.16 1.41
C VAL A 66 -5.58 -15.16 0.28
N GLN A 67 -6.73 -14.48 0.27
CA GLN A 67 -7.04 -13.46 -0.74
C GLN A 67 -6.10 -12.27 -0.63
N ALA A 68 -5.90 -11.75 0.59
CA ALA A 68 -4.97 -10.65 0.84
C ALA A 68 -3.55 -11.02 0.38
N PHE A 69 -3.10 -12.24 0.69
CA PHE A 69 -1.79 -12.72 0.28
C PHE A 69 -1.66 -12.86 -1.25
N ALA A 70 -2.70 -13.34 -1.94
CA ALA A 70 -2.69 -13.43 -3.40
C ALA A 70 -2.57 -12.04 -4.06
N ILE A 71 -3.27 -11.03 -3.53
CA ILE A 71 -3.16 -9.63 -3.98
C ILE A 71 -1.73 -9.09 -3.76
N ALA A 72 -1.16 -9.36 -2.58
CA ALA A 72 0.22 -8.96 -2.29
C ALA A 72 1.22 -9.59 -3.28
N LEU A 73 1.08 -10.89 -3.56
CA LEU A 73 1.94 -11.59 -4.53
C LEU A 73 1.78 -11.06 -5.95
N SER A 74 0.55 -10.80 -6.41
CA SER A 74 0.34 -10.21 -7.74
C SER A 74 0.99 -8.84 -7.86
N SER A 75 1.06 -8.09 -6.76
CA SER A 75 1.77 -6.80 -6.75
C SER A 75 3.28 -6.96 -6.86
N MET A 76 3.88 -8.08 -6.45
CA MET A 76 5.33 -8.28 -6.46
C MET A 76 5.86 -8.52 -7.88
N ASP A 77 5.05 -9.04 -8.79
CA ASP A 77 5.44 -9.24 -10.19
C ASP A 77 5.81 -7.88 -10.83
N SER A 78 6.91 -7.85 -11.58
CA SER A 78 7.48 -6.65 -12.20
C SER A 78 6.81 -6.27 -13.51
N HIS A 79 5.90 -7.10 -14.03
CA HIS A 79 5.16 -6.80 -15.25
C HIS A 79 3.87 -6.03 -14.97
N LEU A 80 4.00 -4.79 -14.47
CA LEU A 80 3.09 -3.77 -14.97
C LEU A 80 3.49 -3.55 -16.42
N VAL A 81 2.77 -4.21 -17.34
CA VAL A 81 2.96 -4.05 -18.78
C VAL A 81 2.66 -2.59 -19.11
N THR A 82 3.68 -1.74 -19.07
CA THR A 82 3.72 -0.54 -19.91
C THR A 82 3.71 -1.06 -21.34
N PHE A 83 2.53 -1.02 -21.96
CA PHE A 83 2.48 -0.97 -23.41
C PHE A 83 3.15 0.36 -23.79
N ASP A 84 4.28 0.25 -24.48
CA ASP A 84 4.87 1.34 -25.27
C ASP A 84 3.90 1.72 -26.41
#